data_AF-A0A1G2N0Z9-F1
#
_entry.id   AF-A0A1G2N0Z9-F1
#
_cell.length_a   1.000
_cell.length_b   1.000
_cell.length_c   1.000
_cell.angle_alpha   90.00
_cell.angle_beta   90.00
_cell.angle_gamma   90.00
#
_symmetry.space_group_name_H-M   'P 1'
#
loop_
_entity.id
_entity.type
_entity.pdbx_description
1 polymer ?
#
loop_
_entity_poly.entity_id
_entity_poly.type
_entity_poly.pdbx_seq_one_letter_code
_entity_poly.pdbx_strand_id
1 'polypeptide(L)'
;MLSYIFAFVILTIVLIGNILGPEITHISMRYYDSILHMLAGAGLGFFILALMSTLKLGRWRTIFDVTFGMLLLGIIWELFEIYFNITGYELWSTMYYFDTVKDLILDVVGAALVAFIIIKK
;
A
#
# COMPACT_ATOMS: atom_id res chain seq x y z
N MET A 1 0.57 15.32 -12.62
CA MET A 1 -0.07 14.40 -13.58
C MET A 1 0.62 13.05 -13.66
N LEU A 2 1.93 12.99 -13.92
CA LEU A 2 2.64 11.71 -14.05
C LEU A 2 2.52 10.80 -12.81
N SER A 3 2.55 11.36 -11.60
CA SER A 3 2.31 10.59 -10.36
C SER A 3 0.92 9.94 -10.30
N TYR A 4 -0.14 10.57 -10.82
CA TYR A 4 -1.45 9.93 -10.90
C TYR A 4 -1.45 8.76 -11.89
N ILE A 5 -0.73 8.89 -13.01
CA ILE A 5 -0.62 7.81 -14.00
C ILE A 5 0.11 6.61 -13.37
N PHE A 6 1.22 6.83 -12.69
CA PHE A 6 1.93 5.74 -12.00
C PHE A 6 1.08 5.11 -10.89
N ALA A 7 0.40 5.92 -10.09
CA ALA A 7 -0.52 5.41 -9.08
C ALA A 7 -1.60 4.52 -9.72
N PHE A 8 -2.27 5.02 -10.77
CA PHE A 8 -3.32 4.27 -11.45
C PHE A 8 -2.82 2.95 -12.03
N VAL A 9 -1.68 2.96 -12.72
CA VAL A 9 -1.09 1.74 -13.31
C VAL A 9 -0.72 0.73 -12.23
N ILE A 10 -0.01 1.15 -11.18
CA ILE A 10 0.44 0.25 -10.11
C ILE A 10 -0.76 -0.32 -9.35
N LEU A 11 -1.74 0.51 -8.98
CA LEU A 11 -2.93 0.05 -8.26
C LEU A 11 -3.82 -0.84 -9.13
N THR A 12 -3.83 -0.64 -10.45
CA THR A 12 -4.49 -1.57 -11.37
C THR A 12 -3.79 -2.93 -11.38
N ILE A 13 -2.45 -2.96 -11.38
CA ILE A 13 -1.68 -4.21 -11.26
C ILE A 13 -1.99 -4.90 -9.92
N VAL A 14 -2.04 -4.15 -8.81
CA VAL A 14 -2.38 -4.67 -7.48
C VAL A 14 -3.79 -5.26 -7.46
N LEU A 15 -4.77 -4.58 -8.06
CA LEU A 15 -6.15 -5.06 -8.16
C LEU A 15 -6.24 -6.35 -8.97
N ILE A 16 -5.64 -6.38 -10.16
CA ILE A 16 -5.60 -7.57 -11.01
C ILE A 16 -4.90 -8.72 -10.26
N GLY A 17 -3.81 -8.41 -9.55
CA GLY A 17 -3.07 -9.37 -8.76
C GLY A 17 -3.90 -9.96 -7.64
N ASN A 18 -4.65 -9.14 -6.88
CA ASN A 18 -5.55 -9.63 -5.85
C ASN A 18 -6.65 -10.55 -6.40
N ILE A 19 -7.18 -10.26 -7.59
CA ILE A 19 -8.27 -11.05 -8.20
C ILE A 19 -7.75 -12.37 -8.78
N LEU A 20 -6.62 -12.35 -9.49
CA LEU A 20 -6.16 -13.49 -10.30
C LEU A 20 -4.92 -14.22 -9.75
N GLY A 21 -4.17 -13.57 -8.87
CA GLY A 21 -2.86 -14.02 -8.42
C GLY A 21 -2.79 -15.43 -7.83
N PRO A 22 -3.75 -15.83 -6.95
CA PRO A 22 -3.77 -17.17 -6.38
C PRO A 22 -3.98 -18.28 -7.42
N GLU A 23 -4.70 -17.99 -8.51
CA GLU A 23 -5.01 -18.97 -9.56
C GLU A 23 -3.86 -19.12 -10.57
N ILE A 24 -3.08 -18.06 -10.80
CA ILE A 24 -2.12 -18.01 -11.91
C ILE A 24 -0.69 -18.37 -11.48
N THR A 25 -0.26 -17.96 -10.28
CA THR A 25 1.19 -17.89 -10.00
C THR A 25 1.78 -19.15 -9.36
N HIS A 26 0.95 -20.01 -8.77
CA HIS A 26 1.39 -21.15 -7.93
C HIS A 26 2.37 -20.76 -6.79
N ILE A 27 2.59 -19.46 -6.56
CA ILE A 27 3.38 -18.92 -5.45
C ILE A 27 2.52 -19.05 -4.20
N SER A 28 3.14 -19.37 -3.06
CA SER A 28 2.42 -19.36 -1.79
C SER A 28 1.78 -17.99 -1.57
N MET A 29 0.47 -18.00 -1.26
CA MET A 29 -0.34 -16.78 -1.08
C MET A 29 0.36 -15.74 -0.20
N ARG A 30 1.07 -16.17 0.86
CA ARG A 30 1.79 -15.27 1.78
C ARG A 30 2.87 -14.42 1.12
N TYR A 31 3.65 -14.99 0.20
CA TYR A 31 4.70 -14.24 -0.49
C TYR A 31 4.10 -13.33 -1.55
N TYR A 32 3.06 -13.81 -2.22
CA TYR A 32 2.36 -13.05 -3.24
C TYR A 32 1.68 -11.80 -2.64
N ASP A 33 0.98 -11.99 -1.54
CA ASP A 33 0.38 -10.97 -0.71
C ASP A 33 1.39 -9.90 -0.26
N SER A 34 2.55 -10.32 0.28
CA SER A 34 3.62 -9.39 0.67
C SER A 34 4.12 -8.51 -0.50
N ILE A 35 4.21 -9.07 -1.71
CA ILE A 35 4.59 -8.31 -2.91
C ILE A 35 3.50 -7.30 -3.26
N LEU A 36 2.23 -7.70 -3.17
CA LEU A 36 1.10 -6.83 -3.44
C LEU A 36 1.02 -5.67 -2.45
N HIS A 37 1.24 -5.89 -1.16
CA HIS A 37 1.29 -4.82 -0.16
C HIS A 37 2.40 -3.81 -0.45
N MET A 38 3.62 -4.27 -0.71
CA MET A 38 4.71 -3.35 -1.06
C MET A 38 4.40 -2.54 -2.35
N LEU A 39 3.78 -3.17 -3.36
CA LEU A 39 3.35 -2.47 -4.57
C LEU A 39 2.17 -1.52 -4.32
N ALA A 40 1.21 -1.89 -3.48
CA ALA A 40 0.09 -1.06 -3.07
C ALA A 40 0.59 0.20 -2.36
N GLY A 41 1.51 0.03 -1.41
CA GLY A 41 2.23 1.11 -0.75
C GLY A 41 2.92 2.06 -1.74
N ALA A 42 3.62 1.53 -2.74
CA ALA A 42 4.24 2.36 -3.79
C ALA A 42 3.19 3.12 -4.63
N GLY A 43 2.12 2.45 -5.06
CA GLY A 43 1.03 3.06 -5.83
C GLY A 43 0.33 4.17 -5.04
N LEU A 44 0.04 3.93 -3.76
CA LEU A 44 -0.54 4.91 -2.85
C LEU A 44 0.42 6.04 -2.52
N GLY A 45 1.73 5.79 -2.40
CA GLY A 45 2.76 6.82 -2.28
C GLY A 45 2.74 7.80 -3.46
N PHE A 46 2.61 7.28 -4.68
CA PHE A 46 2.42 8.12 -5.87
C PHE A 46 1.12 8.91 -5.83
N PHE A 47 0.02 8.29 -5.38
CA PHE A 47 -1.28 8.94 -5.23
C PHE A 47 -1.23 10.09 -4.21
N ILE A 48 -0.66 9.86 -3.02
CA ILE A 48 -0.52 10.86 -1.96
C ILE A 48 0.31 12.05 -2.45
N LEU A 49 1.44 11.82 -3.11
CA LEU A 49 2.26 12.89 -3.71
C LEU A 49 1.48 13.69 -4.76
N ALA A 50 0.70 13.01 -5.59
CA ALA A 50 -0.13 13.63 -6.60
C ALA A 50 -1.24 14.49 -5.96
N LEU A 51 -1.90 13.96 -4.92
CA LEU A 51 -2.95 14.63 -4.17
C LEU A 51 -2.41 15.87 -3.45
N MET A 52 -1.27 15.76 -2.76
CA MET A 52 -0.61 16.90 -2.12
C MET A 52 -0.26 17.99 -3.14
N SER A 53 0.16 17.61 -4.34
CA SER A 53 0.44 18.55 -5.43
C SER A 53 -0.83 19.25 -5.92
N THR A 54 -1.93 18.51 -6.10
CA THR A 54 -3.25 19.06 -6.46
C THR A 54 -3.77 20.03 -5.40
N LEU A 55 -3.60 19.69 -4.11
CA LEU A 55 -4.02 20.51 -2.98
C LEU A 55 -3.04 21.64 -2.63
N LYS A 56 -1.96 21.81 -3.41
CA LYS A 56 -0.90 22.82 -3.20
C LYS A 56 -0.24 22.75 -1.82
N LEU A 57 -0.14 21.54 -1.24
CA LEU A 57 0.45 21.28 0.08
C LEU A 57 1.98 21.16 0.03
N GLY A 58 2.66 22.03 -0.70
CA GLY A 58 4.10 21.90 -0.99
C GLY A 58 5.00 21.79 0.25
N ARG A 59 4.63 22.43 1.38
CA ARG A 59 5.37 22.34 2.65
C ARG A 59 5.29 20.98 3.33
N TRP A 60 4.28 20.17 2.99
CA TRP A 60 4.00 18.84 3.55
C TRP A 60 4.36 17.73 2.56
N ARG A 61 5.29 18.01 1.64
CA ARG A 61 5.74 17.05 0.64
C ARG A 61 7.06 16.43 1.07
N THR A 62 7.13 15.97 2.32
CA THR A 62 8.29 15.27 2.87
C THR A 62 8.08 13.76 2.82
N ILE A 63 9.16 12.99 3.01
CA ILE A 63 9.05 11.53 3.14
C ILE A 63 8.13 11.16 4.30
N PHE A 64 8.23 11.87 5.44
CA PHE A 64 7.41 11.65 6.61
C PHE A 64 5.91 11.80 6.32
N ASP A 65 5.52 12.87 5.61
CA ASP A 65 4.12 13.13 5.30
C ASP A 65 3.52 12.06 4.39
N VAL A 66 4.29 11.57 3.41
CA VAL A 66 3.86 10.49 2.51
C VAL A 66 3.73 9.17 3.28
N THR A 67 4.72 8.83 4.11
CA THR A 67 4.67 7.59 4.92
C THR A 67 3.54 7.63 5.94
N PHE A 68 3.28 8.78 6.55
CA PHE A 68 2.17 8.95 7.49
C PHE A 68 0.82 8.83 6.79
N GLY A 69 0.66 9.46 5.63
CA GLY A 69 -0.53 9.30 4.80
C GLY A 69 -0.76 7.84 4.37
N MET A 70 0.31 7.11 4.04
CA MET A 70 0.22 5.69 3.71
C MET A 70 -0.22 4.86 4.92
N LEU A 71 0.37 5.10 6.10
CA LEU A 71 0.00 4.39 7.32
C LEU A 71 -1.49 4.56 7.64
N LEU A 72 -2.05 5.76 7.46
CA LEU A 72 -3.49 5.99 7.65
C LEU A 72 -4.34 5.17 6.67
N LEU A 73 -3.95 5.11 5.39
CA LEU A 73 -4.65 4.31 4.40
C LEU A 73 -4.52 2.80 4.65
N GLY A 74 -3.34 2.35 5.08
CA GLY A 74 -3.12 0.95 5.48
C GLY A 74 -3.99 0.55 6.66
N ILE A 75 -4.10 1.41 7.69
CA ILE A 75 -5.01 1.16 8.83
C ILE A 75 -6.47 1.10 8.36
N ILE A 76 -6.88 1.96 7.43
CA ILE A 76 -8.23 1.90 6.85
C ILE A 76 -8.45 0.58 6.10
N TRP A 77 -7.44 0.10 5.38
CA TRP A 77 -7.49 -1.19 4.70
C TRP A 77 -7.63 -2.36 5.68
N GLU A 78 -6.83 -2.41 6.74
CA GLU A 78 -6.96 -3.43 7.80
C GLU A 78 -8.35 -3.42 8.44
N LEU A 79 -8.91 -2.24 8.72
CA LEU A 79 -10.27 -2.12 9.24
C LEU A 79 -11.32 -2.60 8.23
N PHE A 80 -11.10 -2.35 6.94
CA PHE A 80 -11.94 -2.86 5.87
C PHE A 80 -11.90 -4.40 5.86
N GLU A 81 -10.73 -5.02 6.02
CA GLU A 81 -10.62 -6.47 6.07
C GLU A 81 -11.36 -7.10 7.24
N ILE A 82 -11.26 -6.48 8.44
CA ILE A 82 -12.02 -6.91 9.61
C ILE A 82 -13.52 -6.82 9.34
N TYR A 83 -13.98 -5.70 8.77
CA TYR A 83 -15.39 -5.46 8.51
C TYR A 83 -15.98 -6.45 7.50
N PHE A 84 -15.23 -6.79 6.45
CA PHE A 84 -15.65 -7.77 5.43
C PHE A 84 -15.26 -9.22 5.75
N ASN A 85 -14.60 -9.45 6.89
CA ASN A 85 -14.14 -10.76 7.34
C ASN A 85 -13.25 -11.48 6.31
N ILE A 86 -12.25 -10.77 5.78
CA ILE A 86 -11.29 -11.26 4.77
C ILE A 86 -9.84 -11.29 5.27
N THR A 87 -9.61 -11.25 6.59
CA THR A 87 -8.30 -11.14 7.25
C THR A 87 -7.38 -12.37 7.15
N GLY A 88 -7.81 -13.46 6.50
CA GLY A 88 -7.03 -14.70 6.33
C GLY A 88 -6.75 -15.53 7.60
N TYR A 89 -6.84 -14.93 8.79
CA TYR A 89 -6.63 -15.54 10.10
C TYR A 89 -7.76 -15.21 11.07
N GLU A 90 -7.87 -15.99 12.15
CA GLU A 90 -8.76 -15.69 13.26
C GLU A 90 -8.42 -14.32 13.86
N LEU A 91 -9.43 -13.46 13.99
CA LEU A 91 -9.28 -12.12 14.55
C LEU A 91 -8.64 -12.19 15.93
N TRP A 92 -7.70 -11.28 16.20
CA TRP A 92 -6.98 -11.17 17.47
C TRP A 92 -6.05 -12.35 17.80
N SER A 93 -5.88 -13.30 16.88
CA SER A 93 -4.84 -14.31 17.02
C SER A 93 -3.45 -13.69 16.87
N THR A 94 -2.44 -14.36 17.41
CA THR A 94 -1.03 -13.97 17.21
C THR A 94 -0.69 -13.87 15.72
N MET A 95 -1.20 -14.78 14.89
CA MET A 95 -0.96 -14.79 13.45
C MET A 95 -1.58 -13.58 12.75
N TYR A 96 -2.81 -13.20 13.13
CA TYR A 96 -3.46 -11.99 12.64
C TYR A 96 -2.62 -10.73 12.93
N TYR A 97 -2.16 -10.57 14.18
CA TYR A 97 -1.31 -9.42 14.52
C TYR A 97 0.00 -9.39 13.73
N PHE A 98 0.64 -10.55 13.53
CA PHE A 98 1.86 -10.62 12.72
C PHE A 98 1.60 -10.25 11.26
N ASP A 99 0.47 -10.68 10.69
CA ASP A 99 0.10 -10.39 9.31
C ASP A 99 -0.16 -8.89 9.12
N THR A 100 -1.10 -8.32 9.89
CA THR A 100 -1.43 -6.88 9.87
C THR A 100 -0.19 -6.00 10.06
N VAL A 101 0.69 -6.32 11.01
CA VAL A 101 1.90 -5.52 11.23
C VAL A 101 2.87 -5.65 10.06
N LYS A 102 3.03 -6.85 9.50
CA LYS A 102 3.86 -7.11 8.31
C LYS A 102 3.33 -6.31 7.12
N ASP A 103 2.02 -6.32 6.89
CA ASP A 103 1.36 -5.63 5.78
C ASP A 103 1.48 -4.11 5.88
N LEU A 104 1.21 -3.54 7.05
CA LEU A 104 1.42 -2.11 7.31
C LEU A 104 2.88 -1.69 7.12
N ILE A 105 3.84 -2.53 7.51
CA ILE A 105 5.28 -2.24 7.28
C ILE A 105 5.58 -2.24 5.79
N LEU A 106 5.12 -3.24 5.04
CA LEU A 106 5.39 -3.36 3.60
C LEU A 106 4.77 -2.21 2.81
N ASP A 107 3.55 -1.83 3.15
CA ASP A 107 2.86 -0.65 2.65
C ASP A 107 3.68 0.64 2.85
N VAL A 108 4.14 0.86 4.08
CA VAL A 108 4.96 2.03 4.42
C VAL A 108 6.30 2.01 3.69
N VAL A 109 6.97 0.86 3.59
CA VAL A 109 8.23 0.72 2.83
C VAL A 109 8.02 1.07 1.36
N GLY A 110 6.96 0.56 0.73
CA GLY A 110 6.61 0.88 -0.65
C GLY A 110 6.41 2.39 -0.87
N ALA A 111 5.63 3.03 0.00
CA ALA A 111 5.39 4.47 -0.08
C ALA A 111 6.67 5.30 0.20
N ALA A 112 7.48 4.90 1.17
CA ALA A 112 8.74 5.55 1.52
C ALA A 112 9.74 5.53 0.35
N LEU A 113 9.84 4.40 -0.35
CA LEU A 113 10.71 4.27 -1.53
C LEU A 113 10.30 5.26 -2.64
N VAL A 114 9.01 5.36 -2.92
CA VAL A 114 8.49 6.33 -3.91
C VAL A 114 8.76 7.77 -3.47
N ALA A 115 8.48 8.09 -2.20
CA ALA A 115 8.74 9.42 -1.65
C ALA A 115 10.22 9.78 -1.76
N PHE A 116 11.12 8.86 -1.40
CA PHE A 116 12.57 9.04 -1.50
C PHE A 116 13.01 9.32 -2.93
N ILE A 117 12.56 8.52 -3.91
CA ILE A 117 12.96 8.67 -5.32
C ILE A 117 12.45 9.97 -5.93
N ILE A 118 11.24 10.41 -5.56
CA ILE A 118 10.61 11.58 -6.18
C ILE A 118 11.02 12.90 -5.52
N ILE A 119 11.18 12.92 -4.19
CA ILE A 119 11.48 14.16 -3.44
C ILE A 119 12.98 14.49 -3.47
N LYS A 120 13.87 13.48 -3.54
CA LYS A 120 15.33 13.74 -3.67
C LYS A 120 15.78 14.09 -5.08
N LYS A 121 14.90 14.02 -6.07
CA LYS A 121 15.15 14.55 -7.42
C LYS A 121 14.90 16.05 -7.44
#